data_AF-A0A963CPI0-F1
#
_entry.id   AF-A0A963CPI0-F1
#
_cell.length_a   1.000
_cell.length_b   1.000
_cell.length_c   1.000
_cell.angle_alpha   90.00
_cell.angle_beta   90.00
_cell.angle_gamma   90.00
#
_symmetry.space_group_name_H-M   'P 1'
#
loop_
_entity.id
_entity.type
_entity.pdbx_description
1 polymer ?
#
loop_
_entity_poly.entity_id
_entity_poly.type
_entity_poly.pdbx_seq_one_letter_code
_entity_poly.pdbx_strand_id
1 'polypeptide(L)'
;MATPTETMKSNLNFRRYEDGENEWDDWSEKIFAQDSSHKCPTYIHKTPPCQGSCPSGEDIRGWLAIGRGQEKPPEGVDWQEYMFRRSTDANPFPAMMGRVCPAPCQDGCNRNDVDDFVGINAVEQFIGDNAIAKGYKFEAGADTGKKVA
;
A
#
# COMPACT_ATOMS: atom_id res chain seq x y z
N MET A 1 -16.90 36.67 2.75
CA MET A 1 -16.42 37.89 2.08
C MET A 1 -16.75 37.75 0.60
N ALA A 2 -17.53 38.67 0.03
CA ALA A 2 -17.93 38.60 -1.37
C ALA A 2 -16.75 38.97 -2.28
N THR A 3 -16.57 38.24 -3.37
CA THR A 3 -15.50 38.49 -4.35
C THR A 3 -15.66 39.88 -4.96
N PRO A 4 -14.59 40.70 -5.05
CA PRO A 4 -14.66 42.04 -5.63
C PRO A 4 -15.16 42.02 -7.08
N THR A 5 -15.97 43.00 -7.47
CA THR A 5 -16.59 43.10 -8.81
C THR A 5 -15.58 43.09 -9.95
N GLU A 6 -14.38 43.62 -9.73
CA GLU A 6 -13.29 43.62 -10.71
C GLU A 6 -12.79 42.20 -11.02
N THR A 7 -12.78 41.32 -10.02
CA THR A 7 -12.40 39.90 -10.19
C THR A 7 -13.49 39.08 -10.90
N MET A 8 -14.71 39.59 -10.97
CA MET A 8 -15.82 38.98 -11.72
C MET A 8 -15.86 39.41 -13.19
N LYS A 9 -15.17 40.51 -13.55
CA LYS A 9 -15.11 41.06 -14.92
C LYS A 9 -13.97 40.47 -15.76
N SER A 10 -13.04 39.73 -15.18
CA SER A 10 -11.99 39.06 -15.95
C SER A 10 -12.57 37.89 -16.74
N ASN A 11 -12.14 37.72 -17.99
CA ASN A 11 -12.48 36.54 -18.80
C ASN A 11 -12.20 35.26 -18.00
N LEU A 12 -13.25 34.49 -17.70
CA LEU A 12 -13.20 33.28 -16.88
C LEU A 12 -12.47 32.12 -17.55
N ASN A 13 -12.18 32.26 -18.85
CA ASN A 13 -11.43 31.32 -19.65
C ASN A 13 -10.03 31.88 -19.92
N PHE A 14 -9.10 31.59 -19.03
CA PHE A 14 -7.69 31.75 -19.32
C PHE A 14 -7.28 30.73 -20.39
N ARG A 15 -7.06 31.19 -21.63
CA ARG A 15 -6.50 30.35 -22.70
C ARG A 15 -5.02 30.17 -22.42
N ARG A 16 -4.63 28.96 -22.01
CA ARG A 16 -3.25 28.64 -21.65
C ARG A 16 -2.31 28.45 -22.84
N TYR A 17 -2.84 28.06 -24.00
CA TYR A 17 -2.06 27.77 -25.20
C TYR A 17 -2.64 28.43 -26.44
N GLU A 18 -1.76 28.96 -27.30
CA GLU A 18 -2.11 29.57 -28.59
C GLU A 18 -1.92 28.61 -29.77
N ASP A 19 -2.64 28.85 -30.87
CA ASP A 19 -2.55 27.97 -32.05
C ASP A 19 -1.17 28.11 -32.71
N GLY A 20 -0.37 27.05 -32.66
CA GLY A 20 1.01 27.03 -33.18
C GLY A 20 2.10 26.85 -32.10
N GLU A 21 1.74 26.86 -30.82
CA GLU A 21 2.66 26.48 -29.73
C GLU A 21 2.91 24.96 -29.74
N ASN A 22 3.98 24.56 -30.41
CA ASN A 22 4.38 23.14 -30.56
C ASN A 22 5.62 22.77 -29.74
N GLU A 23 6.18 23.74 -29.02
CA GLU A 23 7.37 23.55 -28.18
C GLU A 23 6.95 23.25 -26.74
N TRP A 24 7.62 22.28 -26.12
CA TRP A 24 7.30 21.82 -24.77
C TRP A 24 8.30 22.39 -23.77
N ASP A 25 7.86 23.36 -22.97
CA ASP A 25 8.65 23.82 -21.80
C ASP A 25 8.73 22.76 -20.70
N ASP A 26 9.67 22.95 -19.78
CA ASP A 26 9.89 22.08 -18.63
C ASP A 26 8.60 21.93 -17.78
N TRP A 27 8.30 20.69 -17.40
CA TRP A 27 7.08 20.37 -16.66
C TRP A 27 6.99 21.09 -15.32
N SER A 28 8.14 21.42 -14.70
CA SER A 28 8.19 22.10 -13.42
C SER A 28 7.73 23.55 -13.56
N GLU A 29 8.16 24.25 -14.61
CA GLU A 29 7.72 25.62 -14.93
C GLU A 29 6.23 25.68 -15.28
N LYS A 30 5.70 24.60 -15.86
CA LYS A 30 4.27 24.46 -16.16
C LYS A 30 3.41 24.17 -14.92
N ILE A 31 3.96 23.60 -13.85
CA ILE A 31 3.20 23.18 -12.68
C ILE A 31 3.31 24.20 -11.54
N PHE A 32 4.51 24.75 -11.33
CA PHE A 32 4.83 25.65 -10.23
C PHE A 32 5.04 27.09 -10.75
N ALA A 33 4.21 28.01 -10.29
CA ALA A 33 4.46 29.45 -10.39
C ALA A 33 5.08 29.91 -9.07
N GLN A 34 6.42 29.83 -8.99
CA GLN A 34 7.20 30.05 -7.76
C GLN A 34 6.72 29.15 -6.60
N ASP A 35 6.00 29.70 -5.62
CA ASP A 35 5.47 29.04 -4.43
C ASP A 35 4.02 28.54 -4.60
N SER A 36 3.38 28.82 -5.73
CA SER A 36 1.98 28.49 -5.99
C SER A 36 1.84 27.43 -7.10
N SER A 37 0.93 26.48 -6.90
CA SER A 37 0.54 25.50 -7.92
C SER A 37 -0.98 25.53 -8.06
N HIS A 38 -1.45 25.66 -9.30
CA HIS A 38 -2.87 25.51 -9.67
C HIS A 38 -3.34 24.05 -9.59
N LYS A 39 -2.41 23.09 -9.46
CA LYS A 39 -2.73 21.69 -9.15
C LYS A 39 -2.79 21.51 -7.64
N CYS A 40 -3.91 20.98 -7.16
CA CYS A 40 -4.07 20.53 -5.78
C CYS A 40 -3.28 19.23 -5.58
N PRO A 41 -2.43 19.11 -4.53
CA PRO A 41 -1.76 17.86 -4.21
C PRO A 41 -2.79 16.74 -3.99
N THR A 42 -2.69 15.68 -4.78
CA THR A 42 -3.48 14.47 -4.57
C THR A 42 -2.62 13.41 -3.91
N TYR A 43 -3.17 12.76 -2.89
CA TYR A 43 -2.50 11.62 -2.30
C TYR A 43 -2.63 10.43 -3.26
N ILE A 44 -1.50 10.00 -3.82
CA ILE A 44 -1.44 8.83 -4.69
C ILE A 44 -0.94 7.65 -3.86
N HIS A 45 -1.82 6.69 -3.60
CA HIS A 45 -1.42 5.41 -3.04
C HIS A 45 -0.54 4.69 -4.06
N LYS A 46 0.72 4.47 -3.70
CA LYS A 46 1.66 3.66 -4.48
C LYS A 46 1.82 2.30 -3.81
N THR A 47 1.87 1.24 -4.62
CA THR A 47 2.20 -0.10 -4.15
C THR A 47 3.61 -0.08 -3.54
N PRO A 48 3.78 -0.53 -2.30
CA PRO A 48 5.11 -0.64 -1.72
C PRO A 48 5.91 -1.72 -2.45
N PRO A 49 7.21 -1.53 -2.66
CA PRO A 49 7.98 -2.39 -3.55
C PRO A 49 8.11 -3.82 -2.99
N CYS A 50 8.13 -4.00 -1.67
CA CYS A 50 8.07 -5.33 -1.05
C CYS A 50 6.80 -6.11 -1.46
N GLN A 51 5.64 -5.44 -1.54
CA GLN A 51 4.38 -6.04 -1.99
C GLN A 51 4.39 -6.25 -3.50
N GLY A 52 4.94 -5.29 -4.27
CA GLY A 52 5.08 -5.41 -5.72
C GLY A 52 6.01 -6.54 -6.16
N SER A 53 7.02 -6.86 -5.36
CA SER A 53 7.95 -7.96 -5.60
C SER A 53 7.45 -9.32 -5.08
N CYS A 54 6.44 -9.32 -4.20
CA CYS A 54 5.84 -10.57 -3.72
C CYS A 54 4.90 -11.15 -4.79
N PRO A 55 5.13 -12.39 -5.29
CA PRO A 55 4.25 -13.01 -6.28
C PRO A 55 2.82 -13.25 -5.78
N SER A 56 2.64 -13.39 -4.46
CA SER A 56 1.32 -13.52 -3.80
C SER A 56 0.62 -12.16 -3.65
N GLY A 57 1.37 -11.05 -3.69
CA GLY A 57 0.81 -9.71 -3.52
C GLY A 57 0.42 -9.35 -2.08
N GLU A 58 1.02 -10.03 -1.09
CA GLU A 58 0.74 -9.82 0.34
C GLU A 58 0.85 -8.36 0.80
N ASP A 59 -0.02 -7.96 1.73
CA ASP A 59 0.07 -6.67 2.41
C ASP A 59 1.16 -6.66 3.50
N ILE A 60 2.41 -6.73 3.06
CA ILE A 60 3.60 -6.80 3.92
C ILE A 60 3.69 -5.60 4.86
N ARG A 61 3.37 -4.41 4.36
CA ARG A 61 3.40 -3.20 5.19
C ARG A 61 2.30 -3.21 6.23
N GLY A 62 1.09 -3.68 5.90
CA GLY A 62 -0.02 -3.77 6.84
C GLY A 62 0.28 -4.70 8.00
N TRP A 63 0.68 -5.94 7.74
CA TRP A 63 0.98 -6.87 8.83
C TRP A 63 2.23 -6.47 9.63
N LEU A 64 3.23 -5.82 9.02
CA LEU A 64 4.35 -5.21 9.77
C LEU A 64 3.90 -4.06 10.66
N ALA A 65 2.98 -3.21 10.18
CA ALA A 65 2.42 -2.09 10.95
C ALA A 65 1.66 -2.59 12.19
N ILE A 66 0.93 -3.70 12.07
CA ILE A 66 0.26 -4.38 13.19
C ILE A 66 1.30 -4.86 14.22
N GLY A 67 2.33 -5.59 13.76
CA GLY A 67 3.41 -6.07 14.65
C GLY A 67 4.19 -4.95 15.35
N ARG A 68 4.26 -3.76 14.73
CA ARG A 68 4.86 -2.55 15.32
C ARG A 68 3.91 -1.74 16.21
N GLY A 69 2.63 -2.11 16.29
CA GLY A 69 1.60 -1.38 17.03
C GLY A 69 1.21 -0.04 16.41
N GLN A 70 1.55 0.19 15.15
CA GLN A 70 1.08 1.37 14.39
C GLN A 70 -0.38 1.20 14.00
N GLU A 71 -0.76 -0.01 13.61
CA GLU A 71 -2.14 -0.40 13.35
C GLU A 71 -2.64 -1.25 14.52
N LYS A 72 -3.79 -0.88 15.09
CA LYS A 72 -4.36 -1.59 16.24
C LYS A 72 -5.45 -2.55 15.79
N PRO A 73 -5.52 -3.76 16.37
CA PRO A 73 -6.60 -4.69 16.05
C PRO A 73 -7.96 -4.15 16.51
N PRO A 74 -9.06 -4.65 15.92
CA PRO A 74 -10.41 -4.45 16.45
C PRO A 74 -10.54 -4.92 17.90
N GLU A 75 -11.51 -4.37 18.64
CA GLU A 75 -11.75 -4.74 20.03
C GLU A 75 -12.03 -6.26 20.17
N GLY A 76 -11.35 -6.90 21.12
CA GLY A 76 -11.49 -8.34 21.38
C GLY A 76 -10.64 -9.27 20.51
N VAL A 77 -9.87 -8.75 19.54
CA VAL A 77 -8.95 -9.54 18.72
C VAL A 77 -7.51 -9.27 19.14
N ASP A 78 -6.76 -10.34 19.38
CA ASP A 78 -5.33 -10.27 19.69
C ASP A 78 -4.53 -9.79 18.46
N TRP A 79 -3.50 -8.98 18.66
CA TRP A 79 -2.78 -8.36 17.53
C TRP A 79 -2.10 -9.42 16.64
N GLN A 80 -1.65 -10.54 17.21
CA GLN A 80 -1.08 -11.66 16.46
C GLN A 80 -2.13 -12.34 15.58
N GLU A 81 -3.37 -12.47 16.06
CA GLU A 81 -4.45 -13.04 15.28
C GLU A 81 -4.83 -12.10 14.14
N TYR A 82 -4.91 -10.80 14.41
CA TYR A 82 -5.19 -9.80 13.39
C TYR A 82 -4.11 -9.76 12.30
N MET A 83 -2.84 -9.85 12.72
CA MET A 83 -1.68 -9.95 11.83
C MET A 83 -1.71 -11.22 10.97
N PHE A 84 -2.06 -12.37 11.57
CA PHE A 84 -2.26 -13.62 10.87
C PHE A 84 -3.34 -13.50 9.80
N ARG A 85 -4.53 -12.99 10.17
CA ARG A 85 -5.65 -12.79 9.25
C ARG A 85 -5.25 -11.92 8.05
N ARG A 86 -4.54 -10.81 8.29
CA ARG A 86 -4.04 -9.92 7.23
C ARG A 86 -3.05 -10.61 6.28
N SER A 87 -2.14 -11.43 6.80
CA SER A 87 -1.20 -12.18 5.95
C SER A 87 -1.93 -13.24 5.11
N THR A 88 -2.92 -13.91 5.70
CA THR A 88 -3.69 -14.97 5.03
C THR A 88 -4.71 -14.51 4.00
N ASP A 89 -4.95 -13.20 3.89
CA ASP A 89 -5.78 -12.64 2.81
C ASP A 89 -5.20 -12.95 1.42
N ALA A 90 -3.87 -13.09 1.33
CA ALA A 90 -3.16 -13.38 0.09
C ALA A 90 -2.38 -14.71 0.11
N ASN A 91 -1.90 -15.14 1.29
CA ASN A 91 -1.08 -16.34 1.41
C ASN A 91 -1.67 -17.35 2.42
N PRO A 92 -2.19 -18.50 1.96
CA PRO A 92 -2.83 -19.47 2.85
C PRO A 92 -1.86 -20.27 3.74
N PHE A 93 -0.54 -20.19 3.51
CA PHE A 93 0.46 -21.02 4.19
C PHE A 93 1.64 -20.21 4.76
N PRO A 94 1.42 -19.20 5.62
CA PRO A 94 2.48 -18.32 6.11
C PRO A 94 3.59 -19.09 6.87
N ALA A 95 3.23 -20.15 7.60
CA ALA A 95 4.20 -20.98 8.33
C ALA A 95 5.20 -21.68 7.40
N MET A 96 4.75 -22.12 6.23
CA MET A 96 5.61 -22.79 5.26
C MET A 96 6.37 -21.77 4.42
N MET A 97 5.66 -20.77 3.92
CA MET A 97 6.20 -19.76 3.03
C MET A 97 7.32 -18.95 3.71
N GLY A 98 7.19 -18.58 4.98
CA GLY A 98 8.29 -17.95 5.73
C GLY A 98 9.58 -18.77 5.83
N ARG A 99 9.53 -20.09 5.60
CA ARG A 99 10.70 -21.00 5.65
C ARG A 99 11.28 -21.33 4.27
N VAL A 100 10.43 -21.51 3.27
CA VAL A 100 10.83 -22.03 1.94
C VAL A 100 10.86 -20.95 0.86
N CYS A 101 10.22 -19.80 1.08
CA CYS A 101 10.18 -18.72 0.11
C CYS A 101 11.60 -18.17 -0.14
N PRO A 102 11.99 -17.96 -1.41
CA PRO A 102 13.26 -17.28 -1.73
C PRO A 102 13.25 -15.78 -1.38
N ALA A 103 12.13 -15.27 -0.85
CA ALA A 103 11.96 -13.91 -0.36
C ALA A 103 12.30 -12.77 -1.35
N PRO A 104 11.74 -12.76 -2.57
CA PRO A 104 11.93 -11.66 -3.53
C PRO A 104 11.42 -10.30 -3.00
N CYS A 105 10.53 -10.33 -2.00
CA CYS A 105 10.06 -9.16 -1.27
C CYS A 105 11.16 -8.47 -0.45
N GLN A 106 12.21 -9.18 -0.05
CA GLN A 106 13.40 -8.65 0.61
C GLN A 106 14.34 -8.00 -0.40
N ASP A 107 14.55 -8.63 -1.56
CA ASP A 107 15.34 -8.08 -2.67
C ASP A 107 14.77 -6.76 -3.18
N GLY A 108 13.44 -6.65 -3.25
CA GLY A 108 12.73 -5.42 -3.64
C GLY A 108 12.59 -4.38 -2.53
N CYS A 109 13.20 -4.56 -1.35
CA CYS A 109 13.02 -3.63 -0.25
C CYS A 109 13.76 -2.30 -0.50
N ASN A 110 13.07 -1.15 -0.39
CA ASN A 110 13.70 0.19 -0.44
C ASN A 110 14.83 0.37 0.58
N ARG A 111 14.83 -0.45 1.64
CA ARG A 111 15.81 -0.36 2.71
C ARG A 111 17.20 -0.83 2.26
N ASN A 112 17.27 -1.63 1.19
CA ASN A 112 18.51 -2.09 0.56
C ASN A 112 19.41 -0.94 0.09
N ASP A 113 18.83 0.24 -0.19
CA ASP A 113 19.58 1.44 -0.60
C ASP A 113 20.22 2.19 0.59
N VAL A 114 19.86 1.84 1.83
CA VAL A 114 20.30 2.55 3.05
C VAL A 114 21.11 1.64 3.96
N ASP A 115 20.58 0.47 4.31
CA ASP A 115 21.30 -0.55 5.09
C ASP A 115 21.03 -1.95 4.53
N ASP A 116 20.09 -2.69 5.11
CA ASP A 116 19.77 -4.07 4.72
C ASP A 116 18.24 -4.26 4.68
N PHE A 117 17.79 -5.36 4.10
CA PHE A 117 16.37 -5.65 3.99
C PHE A 117 15.71 -5.86 5.36
N VAL A 118 14.40 -5.65 5.40
CA VAL A 118 13.59 -6.10 6.54
C VAL A 118 13.46 -7.62 6.44
N GLY A 119 13.69 -8.34 7.55
CA GLY A 119 13.52 -9.80 7.66
C GLY A 119 12.07 -10.30 7.53
N ILE A 120 11.41 -9.98 6.41
CA ILE A 120 10.01 -10.30 6.07
C ILE A 120 9.72 -11.79 6.23
N ASN A 121 10.55 -12.68 5.68
CA ASN A 121 10.36 -14.13 5.76
C ASN A 121 10.33 -14.66 7.22
N ALA A 122 11.20 -14.13 8.09
CA ALA A 122 11.24 -14.51 9.50
C ALA A 122 10.00 -14.05 10.26
N VAL A 123 9.46 -12.88 9.90
CA VAL A 123 8.20 -12.40 10.49
C VAL A 123 7.02 -13.21 9.98
N GLU A 124 6.99 -13.57 8.70
CA GLU A 124 5.98 -14.45 8.11
C GLU A 124 5.98 -15.83 8.77
N GLN A 125 7.18 -16.39 9.01
CA GLN A 125 7.34 -17.63 9.77
C GLN A 125 6.77 -17.48 11.18
N PHE A 126 7.10 -16.38 11.88
CA PHE A 126 6.57 -16.11 13.22
C PHE A 126 5.03 -16.03 13.23
N ILE A 127 4.42 -15.36 12.24
CA ILE A 127 2.97 -15.27 12.10
C ILE A 127 2.36 -16.67 12.03
N GLY A 128 2.88 -17.51 11.14
CA GLY A 128 2.38 -18.87 10.95
C GLY A 128 2.59 -19.78 12.16
N ASP A 129 3.77 -19.72 12.78
CA ASP A 129 4.09 -20.51 13.97
C ASP A 129 3.23 -20.11 15.17
N ASN A 130 3.00 -18.80 15.35
CA ASN A 130 2.12 -18.30 16.40
C ASN A 130 0.68 -18.77 16.20
N ALA A 131 0.20 -18.74 14.96
CA ALA A 131 -1.14 -19.20 14.61
C ALA A 131 -1.35 -20.68 14.90
N ILE A 132 -0.35 -21.53 14.60
CA ILE A 132 -0.38 -22.95 14.93
C ILE A 132 -0.37 -23.14 16.45
N ALA A 133 0.50 -22.43 17.18
CA ALA A 133 0.63 -22.56 18.63
C ALA A 133 -0.65 -22.15 19.39
N LYS A 134 -1.35 -21.11 18.91
CA LYS A 134 -2.61 -20.63 19.50
C LYS A 134 -3.86 -21.28 18.90
N GLY A 135 -3.71 -22.07 17.84
CA GLY A 135 -4.81 -22.78 17.20
C GLY A 135 -5.82 -21.86 16.51
N TYR A 136 -5.35 -20.80 15.84
CA TYR A 136 -6.21 -19.91 15.05
C TYR A 136 -6.91 -20.67 13.93
N LYS A 137 -8.18 -20.36 13.69
CA LYS A 137 -9.03 -21.03 12.70
C LYS A 137 -9.82 -20.02 11.88
N PHE A 138 -10.16 -20.42 10.66
CA PHE A 138 -11.12 -19.74 9.81
C PHE A 138 -12.50 -20.38 9.98
N GLU A 139 -13.53 -19.54 9.96
CA GLU A 139 -14.90 -19.99 9.89
C GLU A 139 -15.24 -20.35 8.44
N ALA A 140 -15.79 -21.55 8.24
CA ALA A 140 -16.23 -21.97 6.93
C ALA A 140 -17.51 -21.20 6.54
N GLY A 141 -17.60 -20.80 5.27
CA GLY A 141 -18.83 -20.23 4.72
C GLY A 141 -19.96 -21.26 4.63
N ALA A 142 -21.17 -20.78 4.30
CA ALA A 142 -22.33 -21.64 4.07
C ALA A 142 -22.06 -22.65 2.94
N ASP A 143 -22.59 -23.86 3.08
CA ASP A 143 -22.47 -24.89 2.05
C ASP A 143 -23.18 -24.44 0.77
N THR A 144 -22.46 -24.50 -0.35
CA THR A 144 -22.97 -24.12 -1.67
C THR A 144 -23.69 -25.29 -2.38
N GLY A 145 -23.59 -26.51 -1.85
CA GLY A 145 -24.15 -27.73 -2.45
C GLY A 145 -23.43 -28.21 -3.71
N LYS A 146 -22.37 -27.51 -4.14
CA LYS A 146 -21.56 -27.86 -5.32
C LYS A 146 -20.38 -28.73 -4.91
N LYS A 147 -19.99 -29.65 -5.78
CA LYS A 147 -18.82 -30.51 -5.59
C LYS A 147 -17.70 -30.08 -6.53
N VAL A 148 -16.50 -29.90 -6.00
CA VAL A 148 -15.26 -29.62 -6.73
C VAL A 148 -14.29 -30.76 -6.42
N ALA A 149 -13.60 -31.28 -7.43
CA ALA A 149 -12.63 -32.36 -7.32
C ALA A 149 -11.24 -31.86 -7.67
#